data_AF-A0A7S1NBN8-F1
#
_entry.id   AF-A0A7S1NBN8-F1
#
_cell.length_a   1.000
_cell.length_b   1.000
_cell.length_c   1.000
_cell.angle_alpha   90.00
_cell.angle_beta   90.00
_cell.angle_gamma   90.00
#
_symmetry.space_group_name_H-M   'P 1'
#
loop_
_entity.id
_entity.type
_entity.pdbx_description
1 polymer ?
#
loop_
_entity_poly.entity_id
_entity_poly.type
_entity_poly.pdbx_seq_one_letter_code
_entity_poly.pdbx_strand_id
1 'polypeptide(L)'
;LYNHYYCRTLDLTSPWPSSQSKPTGLHQWAGASYKYTWNHFLSQPFAEIGLREVCPALLRGTCQSWQVQSRGPQPCIVTYITRQCNVHAGPRFHCRGIRVNEETGDVGAANEFECEQLVFMKTKKQKVKSMKTRKSVSMVEYSWSHFAWQRGSIPIHWGSDVTPQ
;
A
#
# COMPACT_ATOMS: atom_id res chain seq x y z
N LEU A 1 -10.57 11.76 11.74
CA LEU A 1 -10.34 10.38 12.20
C LEU A 1 -9.30 9.76 11.27
N TYR A 2 -8.15 9.34 11.80
CA TYR A 2 -7.10 8.70 11.01
C TYR A 2 -7.23 7.20 11.19
N ASN A 3 -7.56 6.48 10.11
CA ASN A 3 -7.70 5.03 10.13
C ASN A 3 -6.36 4.38 9.74
N HIS A 4 -6.05 3.28 10.39
CA HIS A 4 -4.88 2.45 10.12
C HIS A 4 -5.31 1.07 9.65
N TYR A 5 -4.59 0.53 8.68
CA TYR A 5 -4.88 -0.76 8.05
C TYR A 5 -3.63 -1.62 8.03
N TYR A 6 -3.81 -2.93 8.17
CA TYR A 6 -2.76 -3.92 7.93
C TYR A 6 -3.37 -5.16 7.29
N CYS A 7 -2.53 -5.94 6.60
CA CYS A 7 -2.91 -7.25 6.11
C CYS A 7 -1.79 -8.23 6.45
N ARG A 8 -2.14 -9.44 6.88
CA ARG A 8 -1.16 -10.45 7.27
C ARG A 8 -0.46 -11.09 6.06
N THR A 9 -1.15 -11.14 4.92
CA THR A 9 -0.71 -11.88 3.73
C THR A 9 -0.28 -10.98 2.58
N LEU A 10 -0.52 -9.67 2.69
CA LEU A 10 -0.21 -8.68 1.67
C LEU A 10 0.44 -7.47 2.35
N ASP A 11 1.56 -7.01 1.81
CA ASP A 11 2.11 -5.73 2.21
C ASP A 11 1.25 -4.58 1.65
N LEU A 12 0.51 -3.91 2.52
CA LEU A 12 -0.30 -2.75 2.16
C LEU A 12 0.52 -1.47 1.97
N THR A 13 1.81 -1.46 2.35
CA THR A 13 2.67 -0.28 2.25
C THR A 13 3.31 -0.11 0.87
N SER A 14 3.16 -1.11 -0.01
CA SER A 14 3.67 -1.11 -1.37
C SER A 14 2.53 -1.31 -2.40
N PRO A 15 2.66 -0.79 -3.64
CA PRO A 15 1.69 -1.04 -4.71
C PRO A 15 1.56 -2.53 -5.08
N TRP A 16 0.42 -2.91 -5.64
CA TRP A 16 0.26 -4.22 -6.27
C TRP A 16 0.96 -4.30 -7.64
N PRO A 17 1.44 -5.48 -8.06
CA PRO A 17 1.68 -6.64 -7.21
C PRO A 17 2.88 -6.38 -6.32
N SER A 18 2.71 -6.52 -5.00
CA SER A 18 3.85 -6.41 -4.10
C SER A 18 4.79 -7.58 -4.41
N SER A 19 6.03 -7.30 -4.83
CA SER A 19 7.05 -8.32 -5.16
C SER A 19 7.37 -9.27 -3.99
N GLN A 20 6.85 -9.01 -2.78
CA GLN A 20 7.11 -9.74 -1.54
C GLN A 20 5.95 -10.65 -1.07
N SER A 21 5.00 -10.99 -1.95
CA SER A 21 3.79 -11.78 -1.62
C SER A 21 3.99 -13.26 -1.21
N LYS A 22 5.21 -13.71 -0.92
CA LYS A 22 5.48 -15.07 -0.42
C LYS A 22 6.09 -15.03 0.97
N PRO A 23 5.40 -15.37 2.07
CA PRO A 23 6.00 -15.48 3.39
C PRO A 23 6.89 -16.72 3.44
N THR A 24 8.17 -16.58 3.13
CA THR A 24 9.19 -17.62 3.33
C THR A 24 10.30 -17.04 4.19
N GLY A 25 10.19 -17.29 5.50
CA GLY A 25 11.30 -17.13 6.43
C GLY A 25 11.42 -15.76 7.09
N LEU A 26 12.15 -15.78 8.21
CA LEU A 26 12.32 -14.81 9.29
C LEU A 26 12.76 -13.36 8.91
N HIS A 27 12.77 -12.97 7.64
CA HIS A 27 13.39 -11.73 7.15
C HIS A 27 12.56 -10.96 6.12
N GLN A 28 11.22 -11.00 6.23
CA GLN A 28 10.34 -10.56 5.14
C GLN A 28 9.36 -9.45 5.51
N TRP A 29 9.85 -8.45 6.23
CA TRP A 29 9.26 -7.11 6.27
C TRP A 29 10.28 -6.04 5.83
N ALA A 30 11.43 -6.47 5.29
CA ALA A 30 12.51 -5.60 4.83
C ALA A 30 12.18 -4.81 3.54
N GLY A 31 11.01 -5.02 2.92
CA GLY A 31 10.54 -4.18 1.82
C GLY A 31 9.18 -3.53 2.03
N ALA A 32 8.70 -3.46 3.27
CA ALA A 32 7.66 -2.49 3.57
C ALA A 32 8.21 -1.09 3.29
N SER A 33 7.49 -0.30 2.50
CA SER A 33 7.93 1.04 2.16
C SER A 33 8.01 1.88 3.42
N TYR A 34 9.22 2.29 3.81
CA TYR A 34 9.46 3.21 4.93
C TYR A 34 8.53 4.43 4.83
N LYS A 35 8.41 4.95 3.60
CA LYS A 35 7.57 6.09 3.24
C LYS A 35 6.11 5.95 3.66
N TYR A 36 5.54 4.74 3.62
CA TYR A 36 4.12 4.48 3.88
C TYR A 36 3.88 3.64 5.15
N THR A 37 4.95 3.29 5.88
CA THR A 37 4.87 2.58 7.16
C THR A 37 4.69 3.59 8.30
N TRP A 38 3.45 3.73 8.77
CA TRP A 38 3.11 4.73 9.78
C TRP A 38 3.77 4.47 11.14
N ASN A 39 3.83 3.20 11.56
CA ASN A 39 4.42 2.79 12.83
C ASN A 39 5.91 2.43 12.69
N HIS A 40 6.65 3.02 11.74
CA HIS A 40 8.05 2.67 11.53
C HIS A 40 8.89 2.86 12.80
N PHE A 41 8.78 4.04 13.42
CA PHE A 41 9.47 4.34 14.68
C PHE A 41 9.12 3.36 15.80
N LEU A 42 7.83 3.03 15.97
CA LEU A 42 7.38 2.11 17.03
C LEU A 42 7.81 0.65 16.79
N SER A 43 8.04 0.28 15.53
CA SER A 43 8.42 -1.08 15.14
C SER A 43 9.94 -1.29 15.11
N GLN A 44 10.73 -0.23 15.30
CA GLN A 44 12.20 -0.29 15.26
C GLN A 44 12.80 -1.14 16.40
N PRO A 45 12.41 -0.99 17.68
CA PRO A 45 12.99 -1.81 18.76
C PRO A 45 12.74 -3.32 18.56
N PHE A 46 11.57 -3.69 18.01
CA PHE A 46 11.26 -5.08 17.66
C PHE A 46 12.13 -5.59 16.51
N ALA A 47 12.43 -4.73 15.54
CA ALA A 47 13.31 -5.07 14.42
C ALA A 47 14.75 -5.33 14.90
N GLU A 48 15.26 -4.48 15.80
CA GLU A 48 16.63 -4.56 16.34
C GLU A 48 16.89 -5.87 17.09
N ILE A 49 15.87 -6.42 17.74
CA ILE A 49 15.94 -7.73 18.43
C ILE A 49 15.50 -8.92 17.55
N GLY A 50 15.24 -8.71 16.27
CA GLY A 50 14.86 -9.77 15.32
C GLY A 50 13.42 -10.28 15.44
N LEU A 51 12.50 -9.50 16.03
CA LEU A 51 11.08 -9.83 16.23
C LEU A 51 10.15 -8.93 15.39
N ARG A 52 10.55 -8.56 14.17
CA ARG A 52 9.82 -7.61 13.32
C ARG A 52 8.38 -8.06 13.03
N GLU A 53 8.15 -9.36 12.94
CA GLU A 53 6.86 -9.99 12.67
C GLU A 53 5.82 -9.79 13.78
N VAL A 54 6.25 -9.44 15.00
CA VAL A 54 5.36 -9.14 16.13
C VAL A 54 4.70 -7.77 15.96
N CYS A 55 5.33 -6.86 15.21
CA CYS A 55 4.84 -5.51 14.96
C CYS A 55 4.56 -5.30 13.47
N PRO A 56 3.33 -5.59 12.98
CA PRO A 56 3.01 -5.43 11.57
C PRO A 56 3.11 -3.97 11.13
N ALA A 57 3.55 -3.72 9.89
CA ALA A 57 3.51 -2.38 9.31
C ALA A 57 2.05 -1.92 9.15
N LEU A 58 1.79 -0.74 9.67
CA LEU A 58 0.49 -0.09 9.61
C LEU A 58 0.49 0.93 8.48
N LEU A 59 -0.44 0.78 7.56
CA LEU A 59 -0.76 1.78 6.57
C LEU A 59 -1.68 2.83 7.18
N ARG A 60 -1.40 4.12 6.98
CA ARG A 60 -2.37 5.20 7.25
C ARG A 60 -3.01 5.64 5.94
N GLY A 61 -4.34 5.70 5.90
CA GLY A 61 -5.09 6.09 4.70
C GLY A 61 -6.43 5.40 4.63
N THR A 62 -6.70 4.70 3.53
CA THR A 62 -7.94 3.96 3.27
C THR A 62 -7.62 2.64 2.59
N CYS A 63 -8.27 1.56 3.00
CA CYS A 63 -8.32 0.30 2.25
C CYS A 63 -9.77 -0.17 2.21
N GLN A 64 -10.38 -0.17 1.03
CA GLN A 64 -11.77 -0.60 0.85
C GLN A 64 -11.90 -1.46 -0.40
N SER A 65 -12.68 -2.53 -0.31
CA SER A 65 -13.10 -3.33 -1.46
C SER A 65 -14.61 -3.41 -1.50
N TRP A 66 -15.15 -3.43 -2.70
CA TRP A 66 -16.57 -3.62 -2.95
C TRP A 66 -16.78 -4.42 -4.22
N GLN A 67 -17.86 -5.19 -4.24
CA GLN A 67 -18.28 -5.92 -5.42
C GLN A 67 -19.17 -5.02 -6.28
N VAL A 68 -18.82 -4.87 -7.55
CA VAL A 68 -19.56 -4.06 -8.52
C VAL A 68 -20.13 -4.99 -9.59
N GLN A 69 -21.39 -4.76 -9.95
CA GLN A 69 -21.97 -5.40 -11.12
C GLN A 69 -21.37 -4.75 -12.37
N SER A 70 -20.56 -5.51 -13.11
CA SER A 70 -20.06 -5.07 -14.41
C SER A 70 -21.15 -5.19 -15.47
N ARG A 71 -20.96 -4.54 -16.62
CA ARG A 71 -21.79 -4.78 -17.82
C ARG A 71 -21.65 -6.21 -18.35
N GLY A 72 -20.60 -6.92 -17.94
CA GLY A 72 -20.39 -8.34 -18.25
C GLY A 72 -21.19 -9.29 -17.34
N PRO A 73 -21.16 -10.61 -17.65
CA PRO A 73 -21.96 -11.62 -16.94
C PRO A 73 -21.45 -11.97 -15.53
N GLN A 74 -20.26 -11.48 -15.13
CA GLN A 74 -19.67 -11.77 -13.83
C GLN A 74 -19.43 -10.46 -13.07
N PRO A 75 -19.69 -10.43 -11.75
CA PRO A 75 -19.36 -9.28 -10.92
C PRO A 75 -17.83 -9.09 -10.85
N CYS A 76 -17.40 -7.84 -10.71
CA CYS A 76 -16.00 -7.51 -10.45
C CYS A 76 -15.82 -7.08 -8.98
N ILE A 77 -14.62 -7.25 -8.46
CA ILE A 77 -14.21 -6.71 -7.17
C ILE A 77 -13.33 -5.51 -7.47
N VAL A 78 -13.75 -4.33 -7.00
CA VAL A 78 -12.95 -3.12 -7.07
C VAL A 78 -12.39 -2.87 -5.68
N THR A 79 -11.09 -2.66 -5.60
CA THR A 79 -10.37 -2.33 -4.37
C THR A 79 -9.70 -0.98 -4.57
N TYR A 80 -9.85 -0.11 -3.58
CA TYR A 80 -9.21 1.20 -3.53
C TYR A 80 -8.38 1.32 -2.28
N ILE A 81 -7.10 1.66 -2.48
CA ILE A 81 -6.11 1.82 -1.43
C ILE A 81 -5.53 3.23 -1.54
N THR A 82 -5.44 3.93 -0.42
CA THR A 82 -4.68 5.16 -0.30
C THR A 82 -3.64 5.02 0.78
N ARG A 83 -2.41 5.47 0.48
CA ARG A 83 -1.24 5.39 1.33
C ARG A 83 -0.74 6.78 1.63
N GLN A 84 -0.90 7.24 2.87
CA GLN A 84 -0.37 8.53 3.29
C GLN A 84 1.12 8.40 3.58
N CYS A 85 1.92 9.28 2.94
CA CYS A 85 3.33 9.41 3.21
C CYS A 85 3.58 9.88 4.66
N ASN A 86 4.50 9.22 5.35
CA ASN A 86 4.90 9.53 6.72
C ASN A 86 6.13 10.45 6.80
N VAL A 87 6.94 10.55 5.75
CA VAL A 87 8.25 11.26 5.75
C VAL A 87 8.13 12.76 6.05
N HIS A 88 7.06 13.39 5.56
CA HIS A 88 6.78 14.81 5.76
C HIS A 88 5.34 15.01 6.26
N ALA A 89 5.02 14.31 7.35
CA ALA A 89 3.73 14.43 8.01
C ALA A 89 3.63 15.77 8.79
N GLY A 90 2.53 16.49 8.62
CA GLY A 90 2.27 17.71 9.38
C GLY A 90 1.08 18.51 8.84
N PRO A 91 0.63 19.55 9.55
CA PRO A 91 -0.52 20.35 9.13
C PRO A 91 -0.28 20.99 7.75
N ARG A 92 -1.29 20.93 6.88
CA ARG A 92 -1.26 21.40 5.47
C ARG A 92 -0.73 22.84 5.26
N PHE A 93 -0.74 23.67 6.30
CA PHE A 93 -0.33 25.08 6.23
C PHE A 93 1.15 25.31 6.55
N HIS A 94 1.75 24.48 7.41
CA HIS A 94 3.20 24.49 7.63
C HIS A 94 3.93 23.56 6.67
N CYS A 95 3.16 22.75 5.92
CA CYS A 95 3.69 21.61 5.19
C CYS A 95 3.39 21.61 3.68
N ARG A 96 3.82 22.63 2.94
CA ARG A 96 3.69 22.73 1.47
C ARG A 96 5.03 22.80 0.77
N GLY A 97 5.22 21.89 -0.18
CA GLY A 97 6.41 21.86 -1.00
C GLY A 97 7.24 20.61 -0.79
N ILE A 98 8.41 20.60 -1.42
CA ILE A 98 9.43 19.57 -1.33
C ILE A 98 10.42 19.94 -0.22
N ARG A 99 10.84 18.93 0.55
CA ARG A 99 12.01 19.00 1.43
C ARG A 99 12.90 17.80 1.19
N VAL A 100 14.14 17.95 1.64
CA VAL A 100 14.99 16.83 2.02
C VAL A 100 14.72 16.51 3.50
N ASN A 101 14.46 15.25 3.81
CA ASN A 101 14.56 14.74 5.17
C ASN A 101 16.06 14.69 5.53
N GLU A 102 16.51 15.51 6.46
CA GLU A 102 17.93 15.61 6.82
C GLU A 102 18.49 14.33 7.46
N GLU A 103 17.63 13.52 8.09
CA GLU A 103 18.03 12.27 8.74
C GLU A 103 18.12 11.11 7.72
N THR A 104 17.17 11.01 6.79
CA THR A 104 17.12 9.90 5.82
C THR A 104 17.66 10.24 4.44
N GLY A 105 17.86 11.52 4.13
CA GLY A 105 18.18 12.01 2.78
C GLY A 105 17.01 11.99 1.80
N ASP A 106 15.82 11.52 2.21
CA ASP A 106 14.67 11.39 1.32
C ASP A 106 14.15 12.75 0.86
N VAL A 107 13.96 12.90 -0.45
CA VAL A 107 13.35 14.10 -1.04
C VAL A 107 11.90 13.81 -1.39
N GLY A 108 10.97 14.57 -0.81
CA GLY A 108 9.55 14.34 -1.06
C GLY A 108 8.70 15.58 -0.83
N ALA A 109 7.55 15.62 -1.48
CA ALA A 109 6.55 16.62 -1.19
C ALA A 109 5.80 16.26 0.11
N ALA A 110 5.48 17.27 0.89
CA ALA A 110 4.63 17.09 2.05
C ALA A 110 3.20 16.69 1.64
N ASN A 111 2.50 15.97 2.53
CA ASN A 111 1.12 15.51 2.32
C ASN A 111 0.92 14.66 1.07
N GLU A 112 1.94 13.90 0.66
CA GLU A 112 1.82 12.93 -0.41
C GLU A 112 0.93 11.74 -0.03
N PHE A 113 0.10 11.35 -0.98
CA PHE A 113 -0.67 10.13 -1.00
C PHE A 113 -0.34 9.38 -2.28
N GLU A 114 -0.08 8.09 -2.14
CA GLU A 114 -0.21 7.16 -3.24
C GLU A 114 -1.63 6.60 -3.21
N CYS A 115 -2.27 6.56 -4.36
CA CYS A 115 -3.60 6.02 -4.53
C CYS A 115 -3.52 4.88 -5.54
N GLU A 116 -4.27 3.82 -5.28
CA GLU A 116 -4.25 2.62 -6.07
C GLU A 116 -5.68 2.08 -6.23
N GLN A 117 -6.01 1.69 -7.44
CA GLN A 117 -7.21 0.95 -7.79
C GLN A 117 -6.83 -0.41 -8.34
N LEU A 118 -7.43 -1.45 -7.78
CA LEU A 118 -7.36 -2.82 -8.28
C LEU A 118 -8.74 -3.27 -8.71
N VAL A 119 -8.83 -3.91 -9.86
CA VAL A 119 -10.07 -4.52 -10.33
C VAL A 119 -9.80 -5.98 -10.61
N PHE A 120 -10.54 -6.87 -9.96
CA PHE A 120 -10.50 -8.31 -10.21
C PHE A 120 -11.81 -8.75 -10.88
N MET A 121 -11.70 -9.47 -11.99
CA MET A 121 -12.83 -10.02 -12.74
C MET A 121 -12.70 -11.53 -12.84
N LYS A 122 -13.77 -12.24 -12.53
CA LYS A 122 -13.83 -13.69 -12.66
C LYS A 122 -13.96 -14.07 -14.14
N THR A 123 -13.02 -14.82 -14.69
CA THR A 123 -13.03 -15.19 -16.12
C THR A 123 -13.78 -16.49 -16.35
N LYS A 124 -13.20 -17.65 -16.00
CA LYS A 124 -13.83 -18.98 -16.14
C LYS A 124 -13.36 -19.95 -15.04
N LYS A 125 -14.16 -20.99 -14.79
CA LYS A 125 -13.76 -22.15 -13.96
C LYS A 125 -12.94 -23.10 -14.84
N GLN A 126 -11.62 -23.18 -14.63
CA GLN A 126 -10.82 -24.23 -15.25
C GLN A 126 -10.89 -25.49 -14.38
N LYS A 127 -11.21 -26.64 -14.99
CA LYS A 127 -11.07 -27.94 -14.32
C LYS A 127 -9.62 -28.39 -14.50
N VAL A 128 -8.79 -28.20 -13.47
CA VAL A 128 -7.43 -28.72 -13.47
C VAL A 128 -7.46 -30.13 -12.91
N LYS A 129 -6.92 -31.11 -13.66
CA LYS A 129 -6.72 -32.47 -13.14
C LYS A 129 -5.51 -32.46 -12.22
N SER A 130 -5.71 -32.76 -10.93
CA SER A 130 -4.58 -32.94 -10.02
C SER A 130 -3.76 -34.15 -10.46
N MET A 131 -2.47 -33.92 -10.75
CA MET A 131 -1.53 -34.96 -11.16
C MET A 131 -1.34 -36.02 -10.06
N LYS A 132 -1.48 -35.63 -8.78
CA LYS A 132 -1.29 -36.52 -7.62
C LYS A 132 -2.53 -37.31 -7.22
N THR A 133 -3.72 -36.73 -7.38
CA THR A 133 -4.95 -37.29 -6.78
C THR A 133 -5.98 -37.77 -7.79
N ARG A 134 -5.75 -37.60 -9.11
CA ARG A 134 -6.72 -37.86 -10.21
C ARG A 134 -8.09 -37.17 -10.06
N LYS A 135 -8.32 -36.40 -8.99
CA LYS A 135 -9.52 -35.59 -8.75
C LYS A 135 -9.44 -34.29 -9.56
N SER A 136 -10.57 -33.89 -10.14
CA SER A 136 -10.69 -32.57 -10.77
C SER A 136 -10.85 -31.52 -9.68
N VAL A 137 -9.93 -30.57 -9.61
CA VAL A 137 -10.09 -29.37 -8.78
C VAL A 137 -10.60 -28.25 -9.69
N SER A 138 -11.72 -27.63 -9.31
CA SER A 138 -12.19 -26.43 -10.00
C SER A 138 -11.39 -25.24 -9.51
N MET A 139 -10.53 -24.70 -10.37
CA MET A 139 -9.82 -23.46 -10.11
C MET A 139 -10.60 -22.31 -10.73
N VAL A 140 -10.79 -21.23 -9.97
CA VAL A 140 -11.37 -19.99 -10.49
C VAL A 140 -10.22 -19.12 -10.94
N GLU A 141 -10.22 -18.77 -12.21
CA GLU A 141 -9.26 -17.82 -12.77
C GLU A 141 -9.80 -16.39 -12.66
N TYR A 142 -8.92 -15.46 -12.35
CA TYR A 142 -9.22 -14.03 -12.26
C TYR A 142 -8.34 -13.28 -13.25
N SER A 143 -8.94 -12.40 -14.06
CA SER A 143 -8.20 -11.31 -14.69
C SER A 143 -8.18 -10.13 -13.75
N TRP A 144 -7.11 -9.34 -13.80
CA TRP A 144 -6.97 -8.17 -12.94
C TRP A 144 -6.36 -7.00 -13.68
N SER A 145 -6.68 -5.79 -13.22
CA SER A 145 -6.01 -4.56 -13.62
C SER A 145 -5.59 -3.76 -12.38
N HIS A 146 -4.55 -2.98 -12.55
CA HIS A 146 -3.97 -2.12 -11.52
C HIS A 146 -3.74 -0.74 -12.11
N PHE A 147 -4.20 0.29 -11.40
CA PHE A 147 -3.96 1.68 -11.74
C PHE A 147 -3.53 2.44 -10.49
N ALA A 148 -2.34 3.03 -10.52
CA ALA A 148 -1.79 3.81 -9.43
C ALA A 148 -1.57 5.26 -9.86
N TRP A 149 -1.76 6.18 -8.93
CA TRP A 149 -1.49 7.61 -9.10
C TRP A 149 -1.07 8.24 -7.79
N GLN A 150 -0.50 9.44 -7.86
CA GLN A 150 -0.05 10.17 -6.68
C GLN A 150 -0.75 11.53 -6.59
N ARG A 151 -0.95 11.98 -5.36
CA ARG A 151 -1.45 13.32 -5.04
C ARG A 151 -0.61 13.86 -3.90
N GLY A 152 -0.09 15.07 -4.02
CA GLY A 152 0.69 15.69 -2.95
C GLY A 152 0.65 17.20 -3.02
N SER A 153 1.52 17.84 -2.24
CA SER A 153 1.79 19.26 -2.41
C SER A 153 2.40 19.55 -3.78
N ILE A 154 2.20 20.77 -4.28
CA ILE A 154 2.89 21.24 -5.48
C ILE A 154 4.41 21.14 -5.22
N PRO A 155 5.21 20.66 -6.19
CA PRO A 155 6.65 20.48 -6.04
C PRO A 155 7.41 21.83 -6.09
N ILE A 156 7.12 22.72 -5.16
CA ILE A 156 7.88 23.96 -4.90
C ILE A 156 8.72 23.78 -3.64
N HIS A 157 9.85 24.49 -3.51
CA HIS A 157 10.65 24.41 -2.30
C HIS A 157 9.84 24.87 -1.07
N TRP A 158 10.01 24.19 0.05
CA TRP A 158 9.41 24.57 1.33
C TRP A 158 10.05 25.88 1.81
N GLY A 159 9.28 26.96 1.84
CA GLY A 159 9.81 28.29 2.17
C GLY A 159 9.10 29.41 1.43
N SER A 160 7.78 29.27 1.22
CA SER A 160 6.99 30.38 0.73
C SER A 160 6.99 31.48 1.80
N ASP A 161 7.68 32.59 1.55
CA ASP A 161 7.47 33.81 2.33
C ASP A 161 5.96 34.13 2.26
N VAL A 162 5.26 33.89 3.35
CA VAL A 162 3.89 34.37 3.51
C VAL A 162 4.04 35.81 3.95
N THR A 163 4.28 36.71 3.01
CA THR A 163 4.20 38.14 3.29
C THR A 163 2.76 38.43 3.74
N PRO A 164 2.54 38.95 4.96
CA PRO A 164 1.21 39.39 5.35
C PRO A 164 0.78 40.50 4.39
N GLN A 165 -0.40 40.37 3.79
CA GLN A 165 -1.11 41.48 3.14
C GLN A 165 -1.89 42.26 4.19
#